data_AF-A0A968QM98-F1
#
_entry.id   AF-A0A968QM98-F1
#
_cell.length_a   1.000
_cell.length_b   1.000
_cell.length_c   1.000
_cell.angle_alpha   90.00
_cell.angle_beta   90.00
_cell.angle_gamma   90.00
#
_symmetry.space_group_name_H-M   'P 1'
#
loop_
_entity.id
_entity.type
_entity.pdbx_description
1 polymer ?
#
loop_
_entity_poly.entity_id
_entity_poly.type
_entity_poly.pdbx_seq_one_letter_code
_entity_poly.pdbx_strand_id
1 'polypeptide(L)'
;QGGSNPWANSWRNAELAIQNLRKPGKELARKYGRHLEENKAKIKAEIDQSQARLRQLEAKLNQVQNRIPRDIEQTKAQINAAQSRLALVQQRLKRNESLLKQGAIAQDTFDEINDNSQNAQSSINELRQKLEQLQSTGGGEVEQIKAEIAESRSALRQKQATAPQEITALEASLEQVELSLKQSEMKYEDSIVKAPFDGIVTQRYAVEGAYVAPSTSGSDTASSSASSILALAQGLEIIAKVPELDVGQLQPGQKVKIVADAYPDREFTGEIKRIAPESVIEENVTSFEVRVKLLTGQDTVRSKMNVDVTFIGKELSDSLVVPTVAIFTENGEQGVMIPDENNKPVFQPVKVGIYLGEQTQILEGVKANQQVFIDLPESKKREED
;
A
#
# COMPACT_ATOMS: atom_id res chain seq x y z
N GLN A 1 2.34 6.08 48.96
CA GLN A 1 1.14 6.70 48.40
C GLN A 1 1.20 6.53 46.88
N GLY A 2 0.35 5.65 46.34
CA GLY A 2 0.29 5.39 44.90
C GLY A 2 -0.32 6.57 44.17
N GLY A 3 0.52 7.44 43.62
CA GLY A 3 0.10 8.46 42.67
C GLY A 3 -0.25 7.77 41.36
N SER A 4 -1.54 7.58 41.10
CA SER A 4 -2.04 7.23 39.77
C SER A 4 -1.46 8.23 38.78
N ASN A 5 -0.61 7.72 37.88
CA ASN A 5 0.04 8.50 36.83
C ASN A 5 -1.07 9.16 35.98
N PRO A 6 -1.27 10.50 36.06
CA PRO A 6 -2.35 11.19 35.37
C PRO A 6 -2.26 11.02 33.85
N TRP A 7 -1.03 10.89 33.35
CA TRP A 7 -0.68 10.67 31.94
C TRP A 7 -1.25 9.32 31.44
N ALA A 8 -1.17 8.25 32.21
CA ALA A 8 -1.72 6.94 31.78
C ALA A 8 -3.26 6.98 31.57
N ASN A 9 -3.96 7.88 32.26
CA ASN A 9 -5.41 8.01 32.15
C ASN A 9 -5.85 8.93 30.98
N SER A 10 -5.07 9.96 30.62
CA SER A 10 -5.39 10.86 29.49
C SER A 10 -5.26 10.14 28.15
N TRP A 11 -4.16 9.42 27.93
CA TRP A 11 -3.93 8.61 26.73
C TRP A 11 -4.96 7.49 26.59
N ARG A 12 -5.35 6.84 27.68
CA ARG A 12 -6.39 5.80 27.67
C ARG A 12 -7.77 6.36 27.29
N ASN A 13 -8.10 7.58 27.69
CA ASN A 13 -9.35 8.24 27.33
C ASN A 13 -9.38 8.68 25.86
N ALA A 14 -8.26 9.16 25.33
CA ALA A 14 -8.11 9.42 23.89
C ALA A 14 -8.25 8.12 23.09
N GLU A 15 -7.58 7.05 23.51
CA GLU A 15 -7.66 5.74 22.86
C GLU A 15 -9.08 5.15 22.87
N LEU A 16 -9.83 5.33 23.97
CA LEU A 16 -11.24 4.94 24.07
C LEU A 16 -12.17 5.80 23.19
N ALA A 17 -12.00 7.12 23.18
CA ALA A 17 -12.78 8.03 22.33
C ALA A 17 -12.56 7.73 20.84
N ILE A 18 -11.35 7.32 20.47
CA ILE A 18 -10.96 7.08 19.09
C ILE A 18 -11.29 5.63 18.65
N GLN A 19 -11.23 4.62 19.54
CA GLN A 19 -11.78 3.29 19.26
C GLN A 19 -13.30 3.35 18.94
N ASN A 20 -14.02 4.29 19.55
CA ASN A 20 -15.43 4.52 19.27
C ASN A 20 -15.69 5.12 17.87
N LEU A 21 -14.69 5.69 17.19
CA LEU A 21 -14.78 6.13 15.78
C LEU A 21 -14.54 5.00 14.77
N ARG A 22 -13.82 3.94 15.16
CA ARG A 22 -13.52 2.78 14.31
C ARG A 22 -14.69 1.81 14.17
N LYS A 23 -15.51 1.67 15.22
CA LYS A 23 -16.68 0.78 15.23
C LYS A 23 -17.73 1.17 14.17
N PRO A 24 -18.14 2.45 14.02
CA PRO A 24 -19.10 2.88 13.00
C PRO A 24 -18.65 2.59 11.57
N GLY A 25 -17.38 2.82 11.23
CA GLY A 25 -16.87 2.58 9.87
C GLY A 25 -16.85 1.10 9.48
N LYS A 26 -16.45 0.22 10.41
CA LYS A 26 -16.51 -1.23 10.20
C LYS A 26 -17.94 -1.75 10.09
N GLU A 27 -18.86 -1.19 10.88
CA GLU A 27 -20.27 -1.54 10.84
C GLU A 27 -20.93 -1.07 9.53
N LEU A 28 -20.54 0.11 9.04
CA LEU A 28 -20.97 0.63 7.74
C LEU A 28 -20.52 -0.28 6.60
N ALA A 29 -19.23 -0.65 6.52
CA ALA A 29 -18.72 -1.58 5.50
C ALA A 29 -19.48 -2.93 5.53
N ARG A 30 -19.72 -3.48 6.72
CA ARG A 30 -20.54 -4.71 6.88
C ARG A 30 -21.98 -4.54 6.41
N LYS A 31 -22.60 -3.38 6.64
CA LYS A 31 -23.95 -3.08 6.16
C LYS A 31 -23.99 -3.03 4.63
N TYR A 32 -23.02 -2.38 3.99
CA TYR A 32 -22.93 -2.33 2.53
C TYR A 32 -22.63 -3.71 1.93
N GLY A 33 -21.78 -4.52 2.56
CA GLY A 33 -21.53 -5.91 2.13
C GLY A 33 -22.80 -6.77 2.19
N ARG A 34 -23.58 -6.68 3.27
CA ARG A 34 -24.89 -7.36 3.35
C ARG A 34 -25.86 -6.86 2.29
N HIS A 35 -25.92 -5.55 2.09
CA HIS A 35 -26.78 -4.93 1.07
C HIS A 35 -26.41 -5.38 -0.35
N LEU A 36 -25.11 -5.55 -0.66
CA LEU A 36 -24.63 -6.09 -1.93
C LEU A 36 -25.15 -7.52 -2.15
N GLU A 37 -24.97 -8.40 -1.16
CA GLU A 37 -25.41 -9.80 -1.25
C GLU A 37 -26.93 -9.92 -1.38
N GLU A 38 -27.69 -9.14 -0.61
CA GLU A 38 -29.15 -9.09 -0.71
C GLU A 38 -29.61 -8.65 -2.11
N ASN A 39 -28.96 -7.65 -2.71
CA ASN A 39 -29.32 -7.19 -4.05
C ASN A 39 -28.88 -8.17 -5.14
N LYS A 40 -27.70 -8.81 -5.02
CA LYS A 40 -27.29 -9.91 -5.91
C LYS A 40 -28.32 -11.03 -5.91
N ALA A 41 -28.80 -11.42 -4.71
CA ALA A 41 -29.84 -12.43 -4.57
C ALA A 41 -31.17 -12.00 -5.21
N LYS A 42 -31.60 -10.75 -5.03
CA LYS A 42 -32.81 -10.19 -5.67
C LYS A 42 -32.70 -10.19 -7.19
N ILE A 43 -31.61 -9.68 -7.76
CA ILE A 43 -31.37 -9.65 -9.21
C ILE A 43 -31.42 -11.07 -9.79
N LYS A 44 -30.76 -12.03 -9.13
CA LYS A 44 -30.81 -13.44 -9.53
C LYS A 44 -32.23 -14.01 -9.47
N ALA A 45 -32.96 -13.77 -8.38
CA ALA A 45 -34.33 -14.23 -8.24
C ALA A 45 -35.26 -13.66 -9.31
N GLU A 46 -35.09 -12.39 -9.68
CA GLU A 46 -35.85 -11.78 -10.77
C GLU A 46 -35.55 -12.39 -12.14
N ILE A 47 -34.29 -12.71 -12.44
CA ILE A 47 -33.89 -13.40 -13.66
C ILE A 47 -34.52 -14.81 -13.69
N ASP A 48 -34.44 -15.53 -12.58
CA ASP A 48 -35.01 -16.87 -12.45
C ASP A 48 -36.53 -16.85 -12.64
N GLN A 49 -37.22 -15.85 -12.08
CA GLN A 49 -38.65 -15.64 -12.27
C GLN A 49 -39.00 -15.35 -13.75
N SER A 50 -38.23 -14.49 -14.42
CA SER A 50 -38.42 -14.21 -15.84
C SER A 50 -38.17 -15.44 -16.72
N GLN A 51 -37.17 -16.27 -16.38
CA GLN A 51 -36.92 -17.54 -17.05
C GLN A 51 -38.05 -18.55 -16.84
N ALA A 52 -38.56 -18.66 -15.62
CA ALA A 52 -39.68 -19.55 -15.31
C ALA A 52 -40.94 -19.15 -16.11
N ARG A 53 -41.24 -17.85 -16.22
CA ARG A 53 -42.34 -17.34 -17.04
C ARG A 53 -42.17 -17.70 -18.53
N LEU A 54 -40.95 -17.54 -19.08
CA LEU A 54 -40.66 -17.92 -20.45
C LEU A 54 -40.91 -19.42 -20.69
N ARG A 55 -40.44 -20.28 -19.79
CA ARG A 55 -40.67 -21.74 -19.86
C ARG A 55 -42.16 -22.09 -19.81
N GLN A 56 -42.95 -21.40 -19.00
CA GLN A 56 -44.40 -21.60 -18.95
C GLN A 56 -45.08 -21.23 -20.27
N LEU A 57 -44.67 -20.12 -20.90
CA LEU A 57 -45.20 -19.70 -22.20
C LEU A 57 -44.81 -20.68 -23.31
N GLU A 58 -43.56 -21.15 -23.33
CA GLU A 58 -43.07 -22.16 -24.28
C GLU A 58 -43.82 -23.49 -24.11
N ALA A 59 -44.10 -23.92 -22.88
CA ALA A 59 -44.90 -25.10 -22.60
C ALA A 59 -46.35 -24.93 -23.08
N LYS A 60 -46.96 -23.76 -22.85
CA LYS A 60 -48.30 -23.41 -23.33
C LYS A 60 -48.38 -23.43 -24.85
N LEU A 61 -47.37 -22.88 -25.53
CA LEU A 61 -47.26 -22.92 -26.99
C LEU A 61 -47.25 -24.36 -27.51
N ASN A 62 -46.42 -25.23 -26.92
CA ASN A 62 -46.32 -26.62 -27.31
C ASN A 62 -47.65 -27.37 -27.09
N GLN A 63 -48.34 -27.10 -25.98
CA GLN A 63 -49.66 -27.67 -25.70
C GLN A 63 -50.68 -27.27 -26.77
N VAL A 64 -50.75 -25.99 -27.13
CA VAL A 64 -51.68 -25.46 -28.14
C VAL A 64 -51.34 -26.00 -29.54
N GLN A 65 -50.06 -26.03 -29.90
CA GLN A 65 -49.57 -26.56 -31.18
C GLN A 65 -49.89 -28.05 -31.37
N ASN A 66 -49.92 -28.84 -30.30
CA ASN A 66 -50.30 -30.26 -30.38
C ASN A 66 -51.83 -30.47 -30.29
N ARG A 67 -52.54 -29.61 -29.55
CA ARG A 67 -54.00 -29.70 -29.39
C ARG A 67 -54.74 -29.39 -30.69
N ILE A 68 -54.41 -28.28 -31.36
CA ILE A 68 -55.18 -27.80 -32.53
C ILE A 68 -55.22 -28.83 -33.67
N PRO A 69 -54.09 -29.41 -34.13
CA PRO A 69 -54.12 -30.40 -35.21
C PRO A 69 -54.92 -31.64 -34.84
N ARG A 70 -54.82 -32.08 -33.58
CA ARG A 70 -55.56 -33.23 -33.05
C ARG A 70 -57.07 -32.98 -33.05
N ASP A 71 -57.51 -31.80 -32.62
CA ASP A 71 -58.93 -31.42 -32.62
C ASP A 71 -59.48 -31.28 -34.05
N ILE A 72 -58.68 -30.75 -34.97
CA ILE A 72 -58.99 -30.68 -36.41
C ILE A 72 -59.17 -32.08 -36.99
N GLU A 73 -58.25 -33.00 -36.71
CA GLU A 73 -58.32 -34.38 -37.19
C GLU A 73 -59.55 -35.12 -36.65
N GLN A 74 -59.84 -34.97 -35.35
CA GLN A 74 -61.04 -35.52 -34.72
C GLN A 74 -62.32 -34.97 -35.35
N THR A 75 -62.39 -33.65 -35.58
CA THR A 75 -63.56 -33.02 -36.20
C THR A 75 -63.72 -33.47 -37.65
N LYS A 76 -62.63 -33.63 -38.42
CA LYS A 76 -62.68 -34.21 -39.77
C LYS A 76 -63.19 -35.64 -39.77
N ALA A 77 -62.77 -36.47 -38.82
CA ALA A 77 -63.27 -37.84 -38.66
C ALA A 77 -64.78 -37.86 -38.34
N GLN A 78 -65.26 -36.94 -37.49
CA GLN A 78 -66.69 -36.77 -37.20
C GLN A 78 -67.49 -36.34 -38.43
N ILE A 79 -66.96 -35.41 -39.24
CA ILE A 79 -67.58 -34.99 -40.51
C ILE A 79 -67.69 -36.19 -41.47
N ASN A 80 -66.62 -36.97 -41.62
CA ASN A 80 -66.65 -38.16 -42.48
C ASN A 80 -67.72 -39.16 -42.02
N ALA A 81 -67.82 -39.42 -40.71
CA ALA A 81 -68.87 -40.29 -40.16
C ALA A 81 -70.28 -39.73 -40.40
N ALA A 82 -70.48 -38.42 -40.22
CA ALA A 82 -71.76 -37.75 -40.49
C ALA A 82 -72.13 -37.79 -41.99
N GLN A 83 -71.15 -37.63 -42.88
CA GLN A 83 -71.33 -37.78 -44.32
C GLN A 83 -71.76 -39.18 -44.71
N SER A 84 -71.15 -40.23 -44.12
CA SER A 84 -71.59 -41.61 -44.35
C SER A 84 -73.04 -41.85 -43.90
N ARG A 85 -73.46 -41.24 -42.79
CA ARG A 85 -74.85 -41.30 -42.31
C ARG A 85 -75.80 -40.57 -43.27
N LEU A 86 -75.45 -39.37 -43.71
CA LEU A 86 -76.25 -38.63 -44.69
C LEU A 86 -76.41 -39.42 -45.98
N ALA A 87 -75.35 -40.04 -46.49
CA ALA A 87 -75.40 -40.86 -47.70
C ALA A 87 -76.42 -42.03 -47.58
N LEU A 88 -76.43 -42.71 -46.43
CA LEU A 88 -77.42 -43.75 -46.13
C LEU A 88 -78.85 -43.21 -46.08
N VAL A 89 -79.06 -42.06 -45.42
CA VAL A 89 -80.38 -41.41 -45.30
C VAL A 89 -80.86 -40.92 -46.66
N GLN A 90 -80.00 -40.33 -47.48
CA GLN A 90 -80.33 -39.92 -48.85
C GLN A 90 -80.70 -41.11 -49.75
N GLN A 91 -80.01 -42.24 -49.62
CA GLN A 91 -80.38 -43.45 -50.35
C GLN A 91 -81.77 -43.96 -49.93
N ARG A 92 -82.09 -43.92 -48.63
CA ARG A 92 -83.42 -44.26 -48.12
C ARG A 92 -84.49 -43.27 -48.62
N LEU A 93 -84.19 -41.97 -48.61
CA LEU A 93 -85.08 -40.92 -49.11
C LEU A 93 -85.42 -41.14 -50.59
N LYS A 94 -84.41 -41.35 -51.46
CA LYS A 94 -84.63 -41.65 -52.89
C LYS A 94 -85.50 -42.88 -53.11
N ARG A 95 -85.24 -43.96 -52.35
CA ARG A 95 -86.03 -45.20 -52.43
C ARG A 95 -87.48 -44.99 -51.98
N ASN A 96 -87.69 -44.22 -50.92
CA ASN A 96 -89.02 -43.98 -50.39
C ASN A 96 -89.80 -42.96 -51.22
N GLU A 97 -89.14 -42.03 -51.90
CA GLU A 97 -89.75 -41.14 -52.89
C GLU A 97 -90.40 -41.94 -54.03
N SER A 98 -89.73 -42.98 -54.54
CA SER A 98 -90.30 -43.85 -55.57
C SER A 98 -91.48 -44.68 -55.05
N LEU A 99 -91.42 -45.13 -53.79
CA LEU A 99 -92.50 -45.87 -53.16
C LEU A 99 -93.74 -45.01 -52.88
N LEU A 100 -93.55 -43.74 -52.51
CA LEU A 100 -94.64 -42.76 -52.33
C LEU A 100 -95.38 -42.52 -53.64
N LYS A 101 -94.64 -42.33 -54.75
CA LYS A 101 -95.20 -42.19 -56.10
C LYS A 101 -96.01 -43.41 -56.55
N GLN A 102 -95.68 -44.60 -56.04
CA GLN A 102 -96.39 -45.85 -56.30
C GLN A 102 -97.56 -46.10 -55.31
N GLY A 103 -97.78 -45.19 -54.34
CA GLY A 103 -98.83 -45.33 -53.32
C GLY A 103 -98.52 -46.38 -52.24
N ALA A 104 -97.27 -46.85 -52.13
CA ALA A 104 -96.86 -47.95 -51.25
C ALA A 104 -96.52 -47.51 -49.81
N ILE A 105 -96.40 -46.20 -49.55
CA ILE A 105 -96.14 -45.62 -48.23
C ILE A 105 -97.02 -44.38 -48.01
N ALA A 106 -97.21 -43.97 -46.75
CA ALA A 106 -97.96 -42.77 -46.39
C ALA A 106 -97.09 -41.51 -46.47
N GLN A 107 -97.72 -40.34 -46.69
CA GLN A 107 -97.03 -39.04 -46.76
C GLN A 107 -96.23 -38.75 -45.47
N ASP A 108 -96.82 -39.02 -44.31
CA ASP A 108 -96.18 -38.84 -43.00
C ASP A 108 -94.85 -39.60 -42.87
N THR A 109 -94.79 -40.85 -43.37
CA THR A 109 -93.55 -41.65 -43.35
C THR A 109 -92.48 -41.12 -44.30
N PHE A 110 -92.87 -40.43 -45.38
CA PHE A 110 -91.92 -39.77 -46.25
C PHE A 110 -91.38 -38.49 -45.60
N ASP A 111 -92.26 -37.71 -44.98
CA ASP A 111 -91.92 -36.46 -44.29
C ASP A 111 -90.94 -36.74 -43.12
N GLU A 112 -91.15 -37.80 -42.35
CA GLU A 112 -90.20 -38.23 -41.29
C GLU A 112 -88.78 -38.50 -41.84
N ILE A 113 -88.68 -39.11 -43.02
CA ILE A 113 -87.39 -39.46 -43.63
C ILE A 113 -86.73 -38.22 -44.25
N ASN A 114 -87.54 -37.32 -44.78
CA ASN A 114 -87.10 -36.01 -45.24
C ASN A 114 -86.53 -35.17 -44.08
N ASP A 115 -87.23 -35.13 -42.95
CA ASP A 115 -86.78 -34.44 -41.74
C ASP A 115 -85.49 -35.06 -41.20
N ASN A 116 -85.38 -36.40 -41.20
CA ASN A 116 -84.14 -37.09 -40.85
C ASN A 116 -82.98 -36.75 -41.80
N SER A 117 -83.24 -36.55 -43.09
CA SER A 117 -82.24 -36.10 -44.07
C SER A 117 -81.80 -34.66 -43.79
N GLN A 118 -82.75 -33.77 -43.49
CA GLN A 118 -82.45 -32.38 -43.12
C GLN A 118 -81.65 -32.32 -41.82
N ASN A 119 -82.02 -33.09 -40.80
CA ASN A 119 -81.29 -33.19 -39.54
C ASN A 119 -79.85 -33.70 -39.74
N ALA A 120 -79.67 -34.73 -40.58
CA ALA A 120 -78.34 -35.23 -40.94
C ALA A 120 -77.50 -34.17 -41.68
N GLN A 121 -78.12 -33.36 -42.53
CA GLN A 121 -77.47 -32.26 -43.24
C GLN A 121 -77.07 -31.13 -42.28
N SER A 122 -77.96 -30.73 -41.37
CA SER A 122 -77.70 -29.72 -40.34
C SER A 122 -76.53 -30.12 -39.45
N SER A 123 -76.47 -31.39 -39.03
CA SER A 123 -75.35 -31.91 -38.23
C SER A 123 -74.00 -31.79 -38.95
N ILE A 124 -73.95 -31.99 -40.28
CA ILE A 124 -72.72 -31.77 -41.06
C ILE A 124 -72.35 -30.29 -41.09
N ASN A 125 -73.32 -29.40 -41.26
CA ASN A 125 -73.08 -27.96 -41.31
C ASN A 125 -72.52 -27.45 -39.97
N GLU A 126 -73.06 -27.92 -38.83
CA GLU A 126 -72.54 -27.61 -37.49
C GLU A 126 -71.09 -28.06 -37.33
N LEU A 127 -70.77 -29.29 -37.75
CA LEU A 127 -69.40 -29.81 -37.68
C LEU A 127 -68.44 -29.04 -38.60
N ARG A 128 -68.90 -28.59 -39.77
CA ARG A 128 -68.11 -27.75 -40.68
C ARG A 128 -67.84 -26.37 -40.09
N GLN A 129 -68.83 -25.72 -39.49
CA GLN A 129 -68.64 -24.45 -38.79
C GLN A 129 -67.64 -24.59 -37.64
N LYS A 130 -67.73 -25.68 -36.87
CA LYS A 130 -66.76 -25.98 -35.82
C LYS A 130 -65.34 -26.16 -36.37
N LEU A 131 -65.19 -26.87 -37.49
CA LEU A 131 -63.89 -27.04 -38.15
C LEU A 131 -63.30 -25.69 -38.61
N GLU A 132 -64.12 -24.85 -39.24
CA GLU A 132 -63.72 -23.52 -39.69
C GLU A 132 -63.29 -22.63 -38.51
N GLN A 133 -64.04 -22.66 -37.41
CA GLN A 133 -63.68 -21.96 -36.19
C GLN A 133 -62.34 -22.43 -35.61
N LEU A 134 -62.07 -23.74 -35.59
CA LEU A 134 -60.78 -24.29 -35.13
C LEU A 134 -59.61 -23.85 -36.03
N GLN A 135 -59.82 -23.81 -37.35
CA GLN A 135 -58.80 -23.37 -38.30
C GLN A 135 -58.50 -21.87 -38.20
N SER A 136 -59.55 -21.05 -38.05
CA SER A 136 -59.41 -19.59 -37.93
C SER A 136 -58.80 -19.19 -36.57
N THR A 137 -59.31 -19.75 -35.48
CA THR A 137 -58.89 -19.36 -34.11
C THR A 137 -57.52 -19.94 -33.74
N GLY A 138 -57.19 -21.13 -34.26
CA GLY A 138 -55.94 -21.81 -33.90
C GLY A 138 -54.68 -21.06 -34.34
N GLY A 139 -54.71 -20.41 -35.51
CA GLY A 139 -53.59 -19.59 -35.97
C GLY A 139 -53.38 -18.33 -35.10
N GLY A 140 -54.48 -17.67 -34.71
CA GLY A 140 -54.45 -16.49 -33.87
C GLY A 140 -53.93 -16.74 -32.45
N GLU A 141 -54.37 -17.84 -31.82
CA GLU A 141 -53.91 -18.23 -30.47
C GLU A 141 -52.40 -18.51 -30.44
N VAL A 142 -51.89 -19.22 -31.46
CA VAL A 142 -50.45 -19.52 -31.59
C VAL A 142 -49.64 -18.24 -31.77
N GLU A 143 -50.10 -17.33 -32.62
CA GLU A 143 -49.36 -16.09 -32.90
C GLU A 143 -49.35 -15.15 -31.69
N GLN A 144 -50.45 -15.09 -30.93
CA GLN A 144 -50.52 -14.36 -29.68
C GLN A 144 -49.50 -14.89 -28.66
N ILE A 145 -49.43 -16.21 -28.46
CA ILE A 145 -48.47 -16.81 -27.52
C ILE A 145 -47.04 -16.57 -27.99
N LYS A 146 -46.76 -16.63 -29.30
CA LYS A 146 -45.42 -16.29 -29.83
C LYS A 146 -45.06 -14.83 -29.58
N ALA A 147 -45.99 -13.90 -29.72
CA ALA A 147 -45.76 -12.50 -29.40
C ALA A 147 -45.42 -12.32 -27.91
N GLU A 148 -46.18 -12.97 -27.01
CA GLU A 148 -45.90 -12.98 -25.57
C GLU A 148 -44.52 -13.59 -25.24
N ILE A 149 -44.12 -14.66 -25.95
CA ILE A 149 -42.78 -15.27 -25.81
C ILE A 149 -41.70 -14.29 -26.27
N ALA A 150 -41.88 -13.62 -27.40
CA ALA A 150 -40.92 -12.66 -27.92
C ALA A 150 -40.73 -11.48 -26.95
N GLU A 151 -41.82 -10.94 -26.40
CA GLU A 151 -41.80 -9.92 -25.37
C GLU A 151 -41.08 -10.41 -24.10
N SER A 152 -41.47 -11.59 -23.58
CA SER A 152 -40.86 -12.16 -22.39
C SER A 152 -39.36 -12.45 -22.57
N ARG A 153 -38.94 -12.88 -23.77
CA ARG A 153 -37.53 -13.11 -24.11
C ARG A 153 -36.76 -11.80 -24.20
N SER A 154 -37.35 -10.75 -24.77
CA SER A 154 -36.75 -9.42 -24.82
C SER A 154 -36.54 -8.86 -23.40
N ALA A 155 -37.56 -8.94 -22.55
CA ALA A 155 -37.49 -8.50 -21.15
C ALA A 155 -36.42 -9.27 -20.36
N LEU A 156 -36.34 -10.60 -20.53
CA LEU A 156 -35.29 -11.41 -19.91
C LEU A 156 -33.90 -10.98 -20.36
N ARG A 157 -33.70 -10.78 -21.67
CA ARG A 157 -32.42 -10.35 -22.23
C ARG A 157 -32.00 -8.99 -21.68
N GLN A 158 -32.94 -8.05 -21.56
CA GLN A 158 -32.67 -6.74 -20.98
C GLN A 158 -32.23 -6.86 -19.52
N LYS A 159 -32.95 -7.63 -18.69
CA LYS A 159 -32.54 -7.86 -17.29
C LYS A 159 -31.17 -8.51 -17.16
N GLN A 160 -30.86 -9.50 -18.02
CA GLN A 160 -29.54 -10.13 -18.03
C GLN A 160 -28.43 -9.17 -18.46
N ALA A 161 -28.74 -8.20 -19.32
CA ALA A 161 -27.78 -7.19 -19.75
C ALA A 161 -27.52 -6.12 -18.68
N THR A 162 -28.54 -5.71 -17.91
CA THR A 162 -28.38 -4.68 -16.85
C THR A 162 -27.84 -5.26 -15.54
N ALA A 163 -28.12 -6.53 -15.23
CA ALA A 163 -27.64 -7.20 -14.03
C ALA A 163 -26.13 -7.03 -13.73
N PRO A 164 -25.18 -7.26 -14.66
CA PRO A 164 -23.77 -7.05 -14.38
C PRO A 164 -23.43 -5.58 -14.09
N GLN A 165 -24.12 -4.64 -14.74
CA GLN A 165 -23.90 -3.21 -14.54
C GLN A 165 -24.35 -2.77 -13.14
N GLU A 166 -25.52 -3.26 -12.69
CA GLU A 166 -26.05 -3.01 -11.36
C GLU A 166 -25.15 -3.62 -10.27
N ILE A 167 -24.69 -4.86 -10.47
CA ILE A 167 -23.76 -5.52 -9.56
C ILE A 167 -22.44 -4.74 -9.47
N THR A 168 -21.87 -4.34 -10.60
CA THR A 168 -20.62 -3.56 -10.65
C THR A 168 -20.78 -2.22 -9.92
N ALA A 169 -21.93 -1.55 -10.09
CA ALA A 169 -22.20 -0.29 -9.39
C ALA A 169 -22.29 -0.47 -7.86
N LEU A 170 -22.91 -1.57 -7.40
CA LEU A 170 -22.99 -1.90 -5.97
C LEU A 170 -21.61 -2.28 -5.40
N GLU A 171 -20.80 -3.03 -6.16
CA GLU A 171 -19.42 -3.38 -5.78
C GLU A 171 -18.54 -2.14 -5.68
N ALA A 172 -18.62 -1.21 -6.64
CA ALA A 172 -17.91 0.06 -6.59
C ALA A 172 -18.34 0.91 -5.37
N SER A 173 -19.62 0.89 -5.00
CA SER A 173 -20.11 1.57 -3.80
C SER A 173 -19.55 0.96 -2.51
N LEU A 174 -19.43 -0.38 -2.44
CA LEU A 174 -18.79 -1.06 -1.32
C LEU A 174 -17.30 -0.71 -1.24
N GLU A 175 -16.59 -0.79 -2.36
CA GLU A 175 -15.16 -0.45 -2.44
C GLU A 175 -14.91 0.99 -1.98
N GLN A 176 -15.74 1.96 -2.38
CA GLN A 176 -15.63 3.35 -1.93
C GLN A 176 -15.73 3.47 -0.40
N VAL A 177 -16.65 2.73 0.23
CA VAL A 177 -16.81 2.72 1.69
C VAL A 177 -15.61 2.07 2.37
N GLU A 178 -15.09 0.97 1.82
CA GLU A 178 -13.89 0.29 2.34
C GLU A 178 -12.64 1.16 2.23
N LEU A 179 -12.47 1.88 1.11
CA LEU A 179 -11.38 2.84 0.93
C LEU A 179 -11.49 4.00 1.92
N SER A 180 -12.69 4.52 2.14
CA SER A 180 -12.93 5.56 3.15
C SER A 180 -12.62 5.07 4.57
N LEU A 181 -12.97 3.82 4.89
CA LEU A 181 -12.60 3.17 6.14
C LEU A 181 -11.07 3.06 6.26
N LYS A 182 -10.39 2.57 5.23
CA LYS A 182 -8.92 2.43 5.21
C LYS A 182 -8.22 3.78 5.37
N GLN A 183 -8.69 4.82 4.70
CA GLN A 183 -8.18 6.18 4.88
C GLN A 183 -8.36 6.67 6.31
N SER A 184 -9.51 6.39 6.92
CA SER A 184 -9.77 6.74 8.32
C SER A 184 -8.89 5.94 9.29
N GLU A 185 -8.61 4.67 8.99
CA GLU A 185 -7.67 3.84 9.75
C GLU A 185 -6.21 4.31 9.62
N MET A 186 -5.79 4.79 8.44
CA MET A 186 -4.46 5.39 8.27
C MET A 186 -4.33 6.68 9.08
N LYS A 187 -5.32 7.59 8.98
CA LYS A 187 -5.34 8.81 9.81
C LYS A 187 -5.35 8.51 11.31
N TYR A 188 -5.95 7.38 11.71
CA TYR A 188 -5.88 6.89 13.08
C TYR A 188 -4.46 6.49 13.48
N GLU A 189 -3.80 5.65 12.69
CA GLU A 189 -2.41 5.26 12.97
C GLU A 189 -1.48 6.48 12.97
N ASP A 190 -1.70 7.45 12.08
CA ASP A 190 -0.92 8.71 12.02
C ASP A 190 -1.15 9.60 13.26
N SER A 191 -2.28 9.46 13.96
CA SER A 191 -2.52 10.17 15.22
C SER A 191 -1.73 9.59 16.40
N ILE A 192 -1.23 8.36 16.25
CA ILE A 192 -0.43 7.68 17.27
C ILE A 192 1.05 7.91 16.95
N VAL A 193 1.65 8.87 17.65
CA VAL A 193 3.06 9.19 17.52
C VAL A 193 3.89 8.09 18.18
N LYS A 194 4.58 7.28 17.37
CA LYS A 194 5.49 6.22 17.83
C LYS A 194 6.94 6.65 17.65
N ALA A 195 7.84 6.17 18.52
CA ALA A 195 9.27 6.39 18.35
C ALA A 195 9.77 5.60 17.12
N PRO A 196 10.45 6.23 16.15
CA PRO A 196 10.97 5.53 14.97
C PRO A 196 12.19 4.64 15.28
N PHE A 197 12.87 4.87 16.40
CA PHE A 197 14.01 4.10 16.90
C PHE A 197 14.13 4.27 18.42
N ASP A 198 14.90 3.37 19.05
CA ASP A 198 15.22 3.45 20.48
C ASP A 198 16.13 4.64 20.78
N GLY A 199 15.75 5.49 21.74
CA GLY A 199 16.53 6.67 22.07
C GLY A 199 16.03 7.39 23.31
N ILE A 200 16.63 8.54 23.59
CA ILE A 200 16.23 9.44 24.66
C ILE A 200 15.49 10.65 24.11
N VAL A 201 14.46 11.11 24.81
CA VAL A 201 13.77 12.36 24.48
C VAL A 201 14.67 13.52 24.90
N THR A 202 15.16 14.29 23.94
CA THR A 202 16.05 15.44 24.19
C THR A 202 15.29 16.75 24.35
N GLN A 203 14.19 16.91 23.62
CA GLN A 203 13.34 18.10 23.68
C GLN A 203 11.87 17.72 23.57
N ARG A 204 11.01 18.52 24.22
CA ARG A 204 9.56 18.43 24.10
C ARG A 204 9.03 19.78 23.65
N TYR A 205 8.33 19.78 22.52
CA TYR A 205 7.84 20.98 21.85
C TYR A 205 6.34 21.23 22.08
N ALA A 206 5.57 20.17 22.33
CA ALA A 206 4.14 20.25 22.61
C ALA A 206 3.77 19.66 24.00
N VAL A 207 2.71 20.18 24.60
CA VAL A 207 2.14 19.72 25.87
C VAL A 207 0.70 19.25 25.68
N GLU A 208 0.15 18.54 26.65
CA GLU A 208 -1.26 18.14 26.60
C GLU A 208 -2.18 19.35 26.41
N GLY A 209 -3.13 19.24 25.49
CA GLY A 209 -4.04 20.33 25.12
C GLY A 209 -3.47 21.34 24.11
N ALA A 210 -2.19 21.27 23.76
CA ALA A 210 -1.62 22.10 22.71
C ALA A 210 -2.11 21.66 21.32
N TYR A 211 -2.36 22.63 20.44
CA TYR A 211 -2.65 22.39 19.03
C TYR A 211 -1.32 22.23 18.26
N VAL A 212 -1.19 21.14 17.51
CA VAL A 212 -0.01 20.85 16.67
C VAL A 212 -0.48 20.69 15.23
N ALA A 213 0.03 21.54 14.34
CA ALA A 213 -0.33 21.48 12.92
C ALA A 213 0.49 20.39 12.20
N PRO A 214 -0.13 19.58 11.33
CA PRO A 214 0.62 18.63 10.50
C PRO A 214 1.54 19.40 9.54
N SER A 215 2.83 19.02 9.53
CA SER A 215 3.86 19.62 8.68
C SER A 215 4.76 18.52 8.11
N THR A 216 5.24 18.72 6.89
CA THR A 216 6.29 17.88 6.27
C THR A 216 7.70 18.31 6.68
N SER A 217 7.84 19.46 7.34
CA SER A 217 9.10 20.00 7.84
C SER A 217 9.08 20.07 9.36
N GLY A 218 10.05 19.41 10.00
CA GLY A 218 10.25 19.53 11.44
C GLY A 218 10.65 20.95 11.81
N SER A 219 10.14 21.43 12.94
CA SER A 219 10.58 22.69 13.55
C SER A 219 11.44 22.39 14.76
N ASP A 220 12.55 23.11 14.89
CA ASP A 220 13.43 23.07 16.06
C ASP A 220 13.03 24.09 17.15
N THR A 221 11.86 24.74 17.00
CA THR A 221 11.40 25.77 17.95
C THR A 221 10.34 25.23 18.91
N ALA A 222 10.53 25.49 20.21
CA ALA A 222 9.54 25.24 21.24
C ALA A 222 8.58 26.43 21.33
N SER A 223 7.49 26.38 20.55
CA SER A 223 6.46 27.40 20.50
C SER A 223 5.08 26.76 20.27
N SER A 224 4.00 27.52 20.48
CA SER A 224 2.62 27.12 20.15
C SER A 224 2.41 26.79 18.68
N SER A 225 3.38 27.13 17.82
CA SER A 225 3.39 26.83 16.38
C SER A 225 4.33 25.68 16.03
N ALA A 226 4.85 24.94 17.01
CA ALA A 226 5.74 23.82 16.75
C ALA A 226 4.98 22.72 16.00
N SER A 227 5.51 22.34 14.83
CA SER A 227 5.01 21.19 14.07
C SER A 227 5.59 19.86 14.57
N SER A 228 6.61 19.94 15.43
CA SER A 228 7.25 18.80 16.10
C SER A 228 6.65 18.62 17.49
N ILE A 229 6.56 17.38 17.97
CA ILE A 229 6.03 17.08 19.33
C ILE A 229 7.19 16.79 20.29
N LEU A 230 8.13 15.95 19.86
CA LEU A 230 9.30 15.49 20.63
C LEU A 230 10.52 15.43 19.71
N ALA A 231 11.71 15.64 20.27
CA ALA A 231 12.98 15.29 19.64
C ALA A 231 13.54 14.03 20.31
N LEU A 232 13.93 13.05 19.51
CA LEU A 232 14.57 11.81 19.95
C LEU A 232 16.02 11.79 19.45
N ALA A 233 16.95 11.41 20.32
CA ALA A 233 18.34 11.21 19.96
C ALA A 233 18.84 9.84 20.41
N GLN A 234 19.72 9.25 19.60
CA GLN A 234 20.41 8.01 19.92
C GLN A 234 21.90 8.18 19.63
N GLY A 235 22.73 7.87 20.62
CA GLY A 235 24.18 8.04 20.54
C GLY A 235 24.63 9.49 20.69
N LEU A 236 25.90 9.64 21.04
CA LEU A 236 26.57 10.92 21.16
C LEU A 236 27.85 10.87 20.31
N GLU A 237 27.98 11.83 19.41
CA GLU A 237 29.16 12.02 18.57
C GLU A 237 29.69 13.43 18.79
N ILE A 238 31.01 13.56 18.72
CA ILE A 238 31.67 14.86 18.73
C ILE A 238 32.02 15.21 17.29
N ILE A 239 31.71 16.44 16.91
CA ILE A 239 32.04 17.00 15.60
C ILE A 239 33.18 17.99 15.84
N ALA A 240 34.39 17.61 15.44
CA ALA A 240 35.56 18.47 15.49
C ALA A 240 35.82 19.05 14.10
N LYS A 241 36.06 20.36 14.01
CA LYS A 241 36.45 21.02 12.75
C LYS A 241 37.97 21.12 12.72
N VAL A 242 38.60 20.41 11.78
CA VAL A 242 40.06 20.33 11.65
C VAL A 242 40.49 21.08 10.40
N PRO A 243 41.49 21.98 10.47
CA PRO A 243 42.01 22.68 9.30
C PRO A 243 42.47 21.72 8.20
N GLU A 244 42.33 22.13 6.93
CA GLU A 244 42.73 21.34 5.76
C GLU A 244 44.20 20.87 5.80
N LEU A 245 45.10 21.66 6.38
CA LEU A 245 46.52 21.32 6.46
C LEU A 245 46.79 20.09 7.36
N ASP A 246 45.94 19.83 8.34
CA ASP A 246 46.15 18.79 9.36
C ASP A 246 45.32 17.53 9.10
N VAL A 247 44.27 17.61 8.27
CA VAL A 247 43.37 16.48 8.00
C VAL A 247 44.10 15.28 7.38
N GLY A 248 45.16 15.52 6.61
CA GLY A 248 45.93 14.46 5.94
C GLY A 248 46.69 13.53 6.90
N GLN A 249 46.85 13.95 8.16
CA GLN A 249 47.52 13.16 9.20
C GLN A 249 46.55 12.29 10.02
N LEU A 250 45.25 12.50 9.86
CA LEU A 250 44.21 11.80 10.61
C LEU A 250 43.76 10.53 9.91
N GLN A 251 43.48 9.48 10.70
CA GLN A 251 43.00 8.20 10.18
C GLN A 251 41.74 7.74 10.92
N PRO A 252 40.73 7.21 10.21
CA PRO A 252 39.63 6.49 10.87
C PRO A 252 40.17 5.39 11.79
N GLY A 253 39.61 5.28 12.98
CA GLY A 253 40.06 4.34 14.02
C GLY A 253 41.11 4.89 15.00
N GLN A 254 41.64 6.09 14.74
CA GLN A 254 42.62 6.74 15.62
C GLN A 254 41.98 7.16 16.95
N LYS A 255 42.67 6.90 18.06
CA LYS A 255 42.23 7.33 19.39
C LYS A 255 42.45 8.82 19.59
N VAL A 256 41.49 9.46 20.26
CA VAL A 256 41.56 10.88 20.59
C VAL A 256 41.25 11.10 22.07
N LYS A 257 41.85 12.13 22.64
CA LYS A 257 41.49 12.63 23.96
C LYS A 257 40.49 13.76 23.82
N ILE A 258 39.52 13.80 24.71
CA ILE A 258 38.44 14.77 24.70
C ILE A 258 38.34 15.36 26.10
N VAL A 259 38.33 16.68 26.20
CA VAL A 259 38.06 17.40 27.44
C VAL A 259 36.84 18.27 27.20
N ALA A 260 35.82 18.17 28.05
CA ALA A 260 34.64 19.02 27.93
C ALA A 260 34.82 20.26 28.81
N ASP A 261 34.45 21.44 28.31
CA ASP A 261 34.58 22.72 29.04
C ASP A 261 33.87 22.67 30.40
N ALA A 262 32.75 21.94 30.46
CA ALA A 262 31.97 21.75 31.68
C ALA A 262 32.66 20.85 32.72
N TYR A 263 33.67 20.07 32.31
CA TYR A 263 34.40 19.10 33.14
C TYR A 263 35.91 19.12 32.81
N PRO A 264 36.62 20.22 33.12
CA PRO A 264 38.03 20.38 32.76
C PRO A 264 38.95 19.36 33.44
N ASP A 265 38.59 18.86 34.62
CA ASP A 265 39.37 17.87 35.38
C ASP A 265 39.17 16.42 34.90
N ARG A 266 38.37 16.20 33.84
CA ARG A 266 38.04 14.85 33.34
C ARG A 266 38.43 14.69 31.89
N GLU A 267 39.37 13.78 31.64
CA GLU A 267 39.69 13.31 30.29
C GLU A 267 38.74 12.19 29.87
N PHE A 268 38.10 12.37 28.72
CA PHE A 268 37.34 11.34 28.03
C PHE A 268 38.12 10.81 26.83
N THR A 269 37.88 9.56 26.47
CA THR A 269 38.50 8.93 25.31
C THR A 269 37.46 8.73 24.20
N GLY A 270 37.91 8.91 22.97
CA GLY A 270 37.12 8.71 21.77
C GLY A 270 37.94 8.09 20.64
N GLU A 271 37.26 7.80 19.55
CA GLU A 271 37.86 7.24 18.34
C GLU A 271 37.30 7.94 17.10
N ILE A 272 38.15 8.24 16.11
CA ILE A 272 37.71 8.84 14.85
C ILE A 272 36.84 7.83 14.11
N LYS A 273 35.54 8.12 14.01
CA LYS A 273 34.59 7.29 13.27
C LYS A 273 34.65 7.58 11.78
N ARG A 274 34.71 8.86 11.41
CA ARG A 274 34.67 9.29 10.01
C ARG A 274 35.22 10.70 9.86
N ILE A 275 35.96 10.92 8.79
CA ILE A 275 36.36 12.25 8.31
C ILE A 275 35.41 12.59 7.15
N ALA A 276 34.78 13.77 7.18
CA ALA A 276 33.91 14.21 6.09
C ALA A 276 34.72 14.36 4.79
N PRO A 277 34.19 13.92 3.63
CA PRO A 277 34.89 14.04 2.36
C PRO A 277 34.84 15.46 1.77
N GLU A 278 33.98 16.32 2.29
CA GLU A 278 33.75 17.69 1.83
C GLU A 278 34.17 18.66 2.95
N SER A 279 34.87 19.73 2.57
CA SER A 279 35.26 20.79 3.50
C SER A 279 34.13 21.80 3.67
N VAL A 280 34.14 22.46 4.82
CA VAL A 280 33.28 23.60 5.15
C VAL A 280 34.13 24.84 5.29
N ILE A 281 33.63 25.97 4.78
CA ILE A 281 34.27 27.28 4.93
C ILE A 281 33.48 28.04 5.99
N GLU A 282 34.12 28.29 7.12
CA GLU A 282 33.58 29.14 8.18
C GLU A 282 34.60 30.21 8.52
N GLU A 283 34.18 31.47 8.59
CA GLU A 283 35.05 32.60 8.93
C GLU A 283 36.32 32.68 8.07
N ASN A 284 36.21 32.34 6.78
CA ASN A 284 37.32 32.23 5.80
C ASN A 284 38.38 31.14 6.10
N VAL A 285 38.08 30.18 6.98
CA VAL A 285 38.94 29.02 7.25
C VAL A 285 38.33 27.77 6.65
N THR A 286 39.05 27.12 5.73
CA THR A 286 38.68 25.81 5.17
C THR A 286 38.98 24.71 6.18
N SER A 287 37.94 24.03 6.66
CA SER A 287 38.05 22.94 7.64
C SER A 287 37.28 21.70 7.19
N PHE A 288 37.71 20.54 7.66
CA PHE A 288 36.99 19.27 7.48
C PHE A 288 36.33 18.85 8.80
N GLU A 289 35.08 18.39 8.71
CA GLU A 289 34.38 17.85 9.88
C GLU A 289 34.83 16.42 10.17
N VAL A 290 35.45 16.22 11.34
CA VAL A 290 35.86 14.92 11.86
C VAL A 290 34.86 14.48 12.92
N ARG A 291 34.16 13.36 12.67
CA ARG A 291 33.23 12.76 13.62
C ARG A 291 33.95 11.76 14.50
N VAL A 292 33.91 12.02 15.81
CA VAL A 292 34.52 11.20 16.84
C VAL A 292 33.43 10.50 17.64
N LYS A 293 33.56 9.18 17.77
CA LYS A 293 32.71 8.37 18.65
C LYS A 293 33.26 8.45 20.07
N LEU A 294 32.41 8.80 21.03
CA LEU A 294 32.78 8.84 22.44
C LEU A 294 32.82 7.41 23.03
N LEU A 295 33.97 6.98 23.55
CA LEU A 295 34.14 5.65 24.18
C LEU A 295 33.80 5.68 25.67
N THR A 296 34.12 6.78 26.36
CA THR A 296 33.90 6.96 27.81
C THR A 296 33.16 8.28 28.09
N GLY A 297 32.24 8.30 29.08
CA GLY A 297 31.54 9.53 29.47
C GLY A 297 30.24 9.83 28.74
N GLN A 298 29.64 8.83 28.08
CA GLN A 298 28.38 8.95 27.32
C GLN A 298 27.17 9.37 28.18
N ASP A 299 27.24 9.16 29.49
CA ASP A 299 26.23 9.55 30.49
C ASP A 299 26.46 10.97 31.04
N THR A 300 27.68 11.48 30.90
CA THR A 300 28.15 12.72 31.50
C THR A 300 28.15 13.87 30.49
N VAL A 301 28.69 13.64 29.29
CA VAL A 301 28.70 14.61 28.20
C VAL A 301 27.31 14.70 27.59
N ARG A 302 26.82 15.90 27.32
CA ARG A 302 25.49 16.16 26.74
C ARG A 302 25.61 16.79 25.36
N SER A 303 24.55 16.65 24.57
CA SER A 303 24.46 17.31 23.26
C SER A 303 24.59 18.83 23.40
N LYS A 304 25.22 19.48 22.42
CA LYS A 304 25.54 20.92 22.38
C LYS A 304 26.55 21.42 23.43
N MET A 305 27.28 20.54 24.11
CA MET A 305 28.44 20.95 24.90
C MET A 305 29.64 21.23 24.00
N ASN A 306 30.44 22.24 24.36
CA ASN A 306 31.74 22.49 23.77
C ASN A 306 32.77 21.52 24.37
N VAL A 307 33.69 21.07 23.52
CA VAL A 307 34.75 20.13 23.88
C VAL A 307 36.01 20.46 23.12
N ASP A 308 37.16 20.29 23.77
CA ASP A 308 38.47 20.28 23.15
C ASP A 308 38.84 18.84 22.78
N VAL A 309 39.30 18.65 21.55
CA VAL A 309 39.70 17.33 21.02
C VAL A 309 41.18 17.34 20.68
N THR A 310 41.95 16.48 21.32
CA THR A 310 43.36 16.26 21.01
C THR A 310 43.51 14.96 20.24
N PHE A 311 43.93 15.08 18.97
CA PHE A 311 44.24 13.94 18.12
C PHE A 311 45.63 13.41 18.45
N ILE A 312 45.72 12.15 18.87
CA ILE A 312 47.01 11.54 19.21
C ILE A 312 47.70 11.12 17.91
N GLY A 313 48.73 11.85 17.49
CA GLY A 313 49.53 11.55 16.29
C GLY A 313 50.27 10.21 16.37
N LYS A 314 51.05 9.90 15.33
CA LYS A 314 51.83 8.66 15.28
C LYS A 314 52.88 8.63 16.40
N GLU A 315 52.75 7.68 17.30
CA GLU A 315 53.79 7.38 18.29
C GLU A 315 55.00 6.76 17.56
N LEU A 316 56.15 7.40 17.68
CA LEU A 316 57.42 6.91 17.13
C LEU A 316 58.19 6.22 18.25
N SER A 317 57.91 4.92 18.42
CA SER A 317 58.72 4.04 19.28
C SER A 317 60.13 3.90 18.70
N ASP A 318 61.17 3.95 19.53
CA ASP A 318 62.60 3.84 19.14
C ASP A 318 63.13 4.96 18.23
N SER A 319 62.76 6.21 18.50
CA SER A 319 63.35 7.38 17.85
C SER A 319 64.44 8.02 18.70
N LEU A 320 65.61 8.27 18.10
CA LEU A 320 66.61 9.14 18.70
C LEU A 320 66.15 10.59 18.58
N VAL A 321 66.08 11.27 19.71
CA VAL A 321 65.76 12.69 19.77
C VAL A 321 66.89 13.42 20.48
N VAL A 322 67.25 14.59 19.97
CA VAL A 322 68.14 15.53 20.65
C VAL A 322 67.39 16.82 20.93
N PRO A 323 67.74 17.57 21.98
CA PRO A 323 67.24 18.93 22.14
C PRO A 323 67.52 19.74 20.87
N THR A 324 66.53 20.50 20.38
CA THR A 324 66.66 21.28 19.13
C THR A 324 67.86 22.23 19.17
N VAL A 325 68.21 22.72 20.36
CA VAL A 325 69.36 23.60 20.62
C VAL A 325 70.73 22.93 20.40
N ALA A 326 70.80 21.59 20.38
CA ALA A 326 72.04 20.85 20.17
C ALA A 326 72.38 20.63 18.67
N ILE A 327 71.53 21.09 17.76
CA ILE A 327 71.73 20.99 16.31
C ILE A 327 72.35 22.30 15.82
N PHE A 328 73.53 22.19 15.21
CA PHE A 328 74.28 23.29 14.65
C PHE A 328 74.36 23.17 13.13
N THR A 329 74.49 24.30 12.45
CA THR A 329 74.71 24.33 10.99
C THR A 329 76.15 24.77 10.74
N GLU A 330 76.99 23.88 10.20
CA GLU A 330 78.38 24.17 9.82
C GLU A 330 78.51 23.91 8.31
N ASN A 331 79.01 24.90 7.55
CA ASN A 331 79.16 24.83 6.08
C ASN A 331 77.88 24.44 5.29
N GLY A 332 76.69 24.78 5.82
CA GLY A 332 75.40 24.52 5.17
C GLY A 332 74.82 23.13 5.42
N GLU A 333 75.49 22.27 6.20
CA GLU A 333 74.96 20.99 6.65
C GLU A 333 74.51 21.08 8.12
N GLN A 334 73.41 20.41 8.46
CA GLN A 334 72.94 20.30 9.84
C GLN A 334 73.66 19.13 10.52
N GLY A 335 74.17 19.35 11.73
CA GLY A 335 74.94 18.38 12.48
C GLY A 335 74.81 18.55 13.98
N VAL A 336 75.27 17.57 14.74
CA VAL A 336 75.46 17.70 16.19
C VAL A 336 76.94 17.71 16.49
N MET A 337 77.34 18.37 17.57
CA MET A 337 78.70 18.30 18.07
C MET A 337 78.85 17.14 19.05
N ILE A 338 79.79 16.26 18.78
CA ILE A 338 80.12 15.10 19.62
C ILE A 338 81.53 15.26 20.24
N PRO A 339 81.77 14.75 21.46
CA PRO A 339 83.09 14.77 22.07
C PRO A 339 84.01 13.71 21.43
N ASP A 340 85.19 14.13 20.98
CA ASP A 340 86.30 13.24 20.58
C ASP A 340 87.05 12.66 21.80
N GLU A 341 88.03 11.77 21.63
CA GLU A 341 88.79 11.12 22.72
C GLU A 341 89.43 12.11 23.73
N ASN A 342 89.63 13.37 23.31
CA ASN A 342 90.16 14.47 24.13
C ASN A 342 89.09 15.49 24.57
N ASN A 343 87.80 15.13 24.52
CA ASN A 343 86.65 15.94 24.89
C ASN A 343 86.51 17.26 24.10
N LYS A 344 86.97 17.29 22.85
CA LYS A 344 86.83 18.42 21.93
C LYS A 344 85.60 18.24 21.03
N PRO A 345 84.85 19.31 20.72
CA PRO A 345 83.66 19.21 19.87
C PRO A 345 84.05 18.93 18.42
N VAL A 346 83.62 17.79 17.89
CA VAL A 346 83.73 17.42 16.48
C VAL A 346 82.35 17.49 15.86
N PHE A 347 82.24 18.20 14.74
CA PHE A 347 81.00 18.30 13.99
C PHE A 347 80.70 16.96 13.31
N GLN A 348 79.56 16.38 13.64
CA GLN A 348 79.05 15.18 13.00
C GLN A 348 77.79 15.54 12.22
N PRO A 349 77.78 15.42 10.89
CA PRO A 349 76.59 15.72 10.09
C PRO A 349 75.48 14.72 10.44
N VAL A 350 74.27 15.24 10.62
CA VAL A 350 73.08 14.45 10.96
C VAL A 350 71.94 14.73 10.01
N LYS A 351 71.15 13.70 9.74
CA LYS A 351 69.88 13.86 9.03
C LYS A 351 68.78 14.03 10.06
N VAL A 352 68.26 15.24 10.18
CA VAL A 352 67.15 15.54 11.09
C VAL A 352 65.81 15.12 10.48
N GLY A 353 64.88 14.73 11.33
CA GLY A 353 63.52 14.32 11.01
C GLY A 353 62.50 15.32 11.55
N ILE A 354 61.51 14.81 12.27
CA ILE A 354 60.39 15.60 12.79
C ILE A 354 60.82 16.46 13.98
N TYR A 355 60.32 17.68 14.04
CA TYR A 355 60.44 18.57 15.19
C TYR A 355 59.24 18.35 16.13
N LEU A 356 59.51 18.06 17.40
CA LEU A 356 58.51 17.82 18.43
C LEU A 356 58.81 18.71 19.66
N GLY A 357 58.25 19.92 19.67
CA GLY A 357 58.49 20.89 20.74
C GLY A 357 59.96 21.29 20.85
N GLU A 358 60.58 20.99 21.98
CA GLU A 358 62.00 21.29 22.27
C GLU A 358 62.96 20.20 21.79
N GLN A 359 62.45 19.16 21.13
CA GLN A 359 63.23 18.02 20.67
C GLN A 359 63.12 17.87 19.15
N THR A 360 64.22 17.48 18.52
CA THR A 360 64.28 17.13 17.10
C THR A 360 64.71 15.68 16.95
N GLN A 361 63.95 14.94 16.15
CA GLN A 361 64.30 13.58 15.79
C GLN A 361 65.56 13.55 14.92
N ILE A 362 66.49 12.65 15.22
CA ILE A 362 67.63 12.32 14.37
C ILE A 362 67.34 10.99 13.65
N LEU A 363 67.36 11.02 12.32
CA LEU A 363 67.17 9.85 11.47
C LEU A 363 68.49 9.10 11.27
N GLU A 364 69.57 9.84 11.02
CA GLU A 364 70.90 9.27 10.73
C GLU A 364 72.00 10.17 11.31
N GLY A 365 73.14 9.57 11.64
CA GLY A 365 74.35 10.29 12.02
C GLY A 365 74.67 10.30 13.52
N VAL A 366 73.85 9.73 14.40
CA VAL A 366 74.16 9.60 15.84
C VAL A 366 73.73 8.22 16.34
N LYS A 367 74.52 7.62 17.24
CA LYS A 367 74.16 6.35 17.89
C LYS A 367 73.46 6.59 19.22
N ALA A 368 72.62 5.64 19.63
CA ALA A 368 72.00 5.66 20.95
C ALA A 368 73.06 5.72 22.07
N ASN A 369 72.81 6.55 23.10
CA ASN A 369 73.70 6.86 24.22
C ASN A 369 74.99 7.66 23.88
N GLN A 370 75.08 8.26 22.70
CA GLN A 370 76.16 9.18 22.38
C GLN A 370 75.91 10.55 23.02
N GLN A 371 76.91 11.11 23.71
CA GLN A 371 76.80 12.44 24.30
C GLN A 371 76.92 13.50 23.20
N VAL A 372 76.05 14.52 23.27
CA VAL A 372 76.04 15.66 22.35
C VAL A 372 76.20 16.95 23.15
N PHE A 373 76.90 17.94 22.59
CA PHE A 373 76.99 19.26 23.19
C PHE A 373 75.69 20.03 22.97
N ILE A 374 75.09 20.50 24.06
CA ILE A 374 73.92 21.39 24.07
C ILE A 374 74.31 22.87 23.98
N ASP A 375 75.57 23.21 24.22
CA ASP A 375 76.17 24.55 24.06
C ASP A 375 77.65 24.39 23.69
N LEU A 376 78.20 25.29 22.86
CA LEU A 376 79.60 25.21 22.44
C LEU A 376 80.54 25.61 23.59
N PRO A 377 81.58 24.81 23.89
CA PRO A 377 82.62 25.23 24.84
C PRO A 377 83.37 26.48 24.31
N GLU A 378 83.70 27.40 25.22
CA GLU A 378 84.24 28.75 24.91
C GLU A 378 85.48 28.79 24.00
N SER A 379 86.18 27.66 23.81
CA SER A 379 87.39 27.57 22.98
C SER A 379 87.17 27.66 21.46
N LYS A 380 85.91 27.64 20.97
CA LYS A 380 85.56 27.88 19.55
C LYS A 380 84.74 29.14 19.30
N LYS A 381 84.40 29.94 20.34
CA LYS A 381 83.70 31.23 20.19
C LYS A 381 84.60 32.36 19.68
N ARG A 382 85.89 32.11 19.44
CA ARG A 382 86.88 33.09 18.98
C ARG A 382 87.59 32.60 17.71
N GLU A 383 86.87 32.43 16.61
CA GLU A 383 87.48 32.36 15.27
C GLU A 383 86.46 32.70 14.17
N GLU A 384 85.57 33.65 14.43
CA GLU A 384 84.79 34.37 13.42
C GLU A 384 84.67 35.83 13.87
N ASP A 385 85.56 36.69 13.37
CA ASP A 385 85.37 38.13 13.21
C ASP A 385 85.73 38.49 11.76
#